data_AF-A0A7S2NYL4-F1
#
_entry.id   AF-A0A7S2NYL4-F1
#
_cell.length_a   1.000
_cell.length_b   1.000
_cell.length_c   1.000
_cell.angle_alpha   90.00
_cell.angle_beta   90.00
_cell.angle_gamma   90.00
#
_symmetry.space_group_name_H-M   'P 1'
#
loop_
_entity.id
_entity.type
_entity.pdbx_description
1 polymer ?
#
loop_
_entity_poly.entity_id
_entity_poly.type
_entity_poly.pdbx_seq_one_letter_code
_entity_poly.pdbx_strand_id
1 'polypeptide(L)'
;WRMPDPAGVAAYSQSEGGGIGPVFCDAIRHPQEHVVYVILNFMDCIRLSGRRLNGNGSKPACKVLWRHRWFCRWKGFGDRSHNVLGHVTYHPKDGPEGRGAAMVVQCPTHNASSSLELFAKNASGQRSYQVKHIPIRAHDYFGRKVGLAACTMVQNRSDLKAFLAPWVEYHRALGVEQFLLYVEEEHIDFVSDLIHTHLADGTVKLIRWWFPQQSQRRDWRTQ
;
A
#
# COMPACT_ATOMS: atom_id res chain seq x y z
N TRP A 1 -18.72 -3.49 -28.75
CA TRP A 1 -17.48 -2.84 -28.32
C TRP A 1 -16.97 -3.54 -27.07
N ARG A 2 -16.01 -4.45 -27.22
CA ARG A 2 -15.34 -5.09 -26.07
C ARG A 2 -14.32 -4.08 -25.55
N MET A 3 -14.44 -3.68 -24.29
CA MET A 3 -13.36 -2.97 -23.60
C MET A 3 -12.13 -3.88 -23.60
N PRO A 4 -10.92 -3.36 -23.89
CA PRO A 4 -9.71 -4.13 -23.69
C PRO A 4 -9.63 -4.53 -22.21
N ASP A 5 -9.19 -5.77 -21.95
CA ASP A 5 -8.86 -6.24 -20.60
C ASP A 5 -8.09 -5.13 -19.86
N PRO A 6 -8.56 -4.66 -18.68
CA PRO A 6 -7.71 -3.81 -17.88
C PRO A 6 -6.52 -4.68 -17.50
N ALA A 7 -5.35 -4.35 -18.03
CA ALA A 7 -4.07 -4.96 -17.72
C ALA A 7 -3.65 -4.67 -16.27
N GLY A 8 -4.53 -4.92 -15.29
CA GLY A 8 -4.27 -5.02 -13.87
C GLY A 8 -3.58 -6.36 -13.60
N VAL A 9 -2.42 -6.56 -14.21
CA VAL A 9 -1.56 -7.72 -13.93
C VAL A 9 -1.10 -7.59 -12.49
N ALA A 10 -1.47 -8.59 -11.70
CA ALA A 10 -1.30 -8.63 -10.27
C ALA A 10 0.10 -8.26 -9.78
N ALA A 11 0.19 -7.30 -8.86
CA ALA A 11 1.37 -7.06 -8.02
C ALA A 11 1.45 -8.08 -6.88
N TYR A 12 1.13 -9.34 -7.16
CA TYR A 12 1.18 -10.42 -6.19
C TYR A 12 2.56 -11.07 -6.23
N SER A 13 3.30 -10.98 -5.14
CA SER A 13 4.58 -11.66 -5.03
C SER A 13 4.38 -13.15 -4.69
N GLN A 14 5.23 -14.02 -5.27
CA GLN A 14 5.29 -15.42 -4.82
C GLN A 14 5.62 -15.55 -3.32
N SER A 15 6.31 -14.55 -2.73
CA SER A 15 6.57 -14.47 -1.30
C SER A 15 5.34 -14.19 -0.43
N GLU A 16 4.36 -13.45 -0.95
CA GLU A 16 3.07 -13.22 -0.29
C GLU A 16 2.20 -14.47 -0.32
N GLY A 17 2.23 -15.22 -1.44
CA GLY A 17 1.56 -16.52 -1.53
C GLY A 17 2.14 -17.62 -0.65
N GLY A 18 3.44 -17.53 -0.32
CA GLY A 18 4.09 -18.41 0.65
C GLY A 18 4.01 -17.95 2.11
N GLY A 19 3.57 -16.72 2.38
CA GLY A 19 3.45 -16.15 3.73
C GLY A 19 4.78 -15.90 4.45
N ILE A 20 5.87 -15.61 3.71
CA ILE A 20 7.23 -15.43 4.27
C ILE A 20 7.78 -14.00 4.05
N GLY A 21 7.09 -13.16 3.28
CA GLY A 21 7.49 -11.78 3.02
C GLY A 21 6.54 -10.75 3.62
N PRO A 22 6.96 -9.47 3.71
CA PRO A 22 6.06 -8.38 4.00
C PRO A 22 5.07 -8.20 2.87
N VAL A 23 3.90 -7.69 3.22
CA VAL A 23 2.83 -7.40 2.29
C VAL A 23 3.07 -6.04 1.67
N PHE A 24 3.05 -5.95 0.34
CA PHE A 24 2.96 -4.68 -0.35
C PHE A 24 1.61 -4.01 -0.02
N CYS A 25 1.67 -2.79 0.50
CA CYS A 25 0.47 -2.03 0.84
C CYS A 25 0.15 -0.95 -0.17
N ASP A 26 1.15 -0.15 -0.51
CA ASP A 26 0.95 1.01 -1.37
C ASP A 26 2.28 1.51 -1.97
N ALA A 27 2.18 2.33 -3.02
CA ALA A 27 3.30 3.08 -3.56
C ALA A 27 2.90 4.50 -3.93
N ILE A 28 3.49 5.47 -3.24
CA ILE A 28 3.08 6.87 -3.33
C ILE A 28 4.20 7.70 -3.93
N ARG A 29 3.92 8.44 -5.02
CA ARG A 29 4.89 9.36 -5.61
C ARG A 29 4.92 10.68 -4.85
N HIS A 30 6.12 11.17 -4.51
CA HIS A 30 6.28 12.51 -3.94
C HIS A 30 6.04 13.56 -5.05
N PRO A 31 5.30 14.66 -4.78
CA PRO A 31 4.95 15.66 -5.79
C PRO A 31 6.16 16.44 -6.32
N GLN A 32 7.17 16.64 -5.48
CA GLN A 32 8.29 17.56 -5.73
C GLN A 32 9.64 16.86 -5.72
N GLU A 33 9.71 15.71 -5.07
CA GLU A 33 10.92 14.92 -5.00
C GLU A 33 10.75 13.83 -6.05
N HIS A 34 11.76 13.61 -6.87
CA HIS A 34 11.75 12.55 -7.87
C HIS A 34 11.89 11.18 -7.18
N VAL A 35 10.95 10.82 -6.32
CA VAL A 35 10.93 9.65 -5.45
C VAL A 35 9.52 9.06 -5.38
N VAL A 36 9.44 7.74 -5.27
CA VAL A 36 8.26 6.98 -4.89
C VAL A 36 8.52 6.25 -3.59
N TYR A 37 7.64 6.42 -2.61
CA TYR A 37 7.64 5.68 -1.36
C TYR A 37 6.83 4.41 -1.53
N VAL A 38 7.49 3.26 -1.52
CA VAL A 38 6.81 1.95 -1.45
C VAL A 38 6.64 1.55 0.00
N ILE A 39 5.40 1.34 0.42
CA ILE A 39 5.03 1.01 1.79
C ILE A 39 4.78 -0.50 1.85
N LEU A 40 5.51 -1.16 2.74
CA LEU A 40 5.37 -2.58 3.03
C LEU A 40 4.95 -2.77 4.49
N ASN A 41 3.89 -3.54 4.70
CA ASN A 41 3.42 -3.90 6.03
C ASN A 41 4.01 -5.25 6.46
N PHE A 42 4.62 -5.26 7.64
CA PHE A 42 5.25 -6.43 8.24
C PHE A 42 4.36 -7.10 9.32
N MET A 43 3.15 -6.61 9.55
CA MET A 43 2.16 -7.23 10.42
C MET A 43 1.85 -8.67 9.98
N ASP A 44 1.79 -8.92 8.67
CA ASP A 44 1.39 -10.21 8.08
C ASP A 44 2.53 -11.18 7.79
N CYS A 45 3.73 -10.90 8.29
CA CYS A 45 4.76 -11.94 8.45
C CYS A 45 4.34 -13.08 9.41
N ILE A 46 3.15 -12.93 9.99
CA ILE A 46 2.45 -13.85 10.87
C ILE A 46 1.42 -14.64 10.02
N ARG A 47 1.90 -15.55 9.18
CA ARG A 47 1.22 -16.78 8.72
C ARG A 47 -0.29 -16.67 8.40
N LEU A 48 -0.61 -16.68 7.10
CA LEU A 48 -1.90 -17.06 6.49
C LEU A 48 -2.29 -18.55 6.73
N SER A 49 -1.95 -19.13 7.88
CA SER A 49 -2.17 -20.56 8.15
C SER A 49 -3.35 -20.83 9.05
N GLY A 50 -4.27 -19.89 9.17
CA GLY A 50 -5.50 -20.18 9.86
C GLY A 50 -5.35 -20.59 11.31
N ARG A 51 -4.62 -19.80 12.11
CA ARG A 51 -4.73 -19.89 13.56
C ARG A 51 -4.60 -18.51 14.15
N ARG A 52 -5.47 -18.20 15.12
CA ARG A 52 -5.45 -16.96 15.91
C ARG A 52 -4.03 -16.54 16.32
N LEU A 53 -3.81 -15.23 16.22
CA LEU A 53 -2.61 -14.49 16.58
C LEU A 53 -2.32 -14.61 18.09
N ASN A 54 -1.56 -15.62 18.50
CA ASN A 54 -0.85 -15.56 19.78
C ASN A 54 0.47 -14.83 19.54
N GLY A 55 0.48 -13.58 20.00
CA GLY A 55 1.49 -12.57 19.68
C GLY A 55 2.93 -13.02 19.93
N ASN A 56 3.80 -12.65 18.99
CA ASN A 56 5.25 -12.46 19.20
C ASN A 56 5.89 -11.56 18.12
N GLY A 57 5.10 -10.63 17.53
CA GLY A 57 5.59 -9.64 16.56
C GLY A 57 6.11 -10.25 15.24
N SER A 58 6.69 -9.41 14.38
CA SER A 58 7.32 -9.85 13.13
C SER A 58 8.33 -10.99 13.40
N LYS A 59 8.11 -12.15 12.77
CA LYS A 59 9.01 -13.31 12.91
C LYS A 59 10.46 -12.90 12.64
N PRO A 60 11.47 -13.52 13.29
CA PRO A 60 12.89 -13.31 12.98
C PRO A 60 13.20 -13.40 11.48
N ALA A 61 12.47 -14.28 10.76
CA ALA A 61 12.53 -14.44 9.32
C ALA A 61 12.23 -13.15 8.53
N CYS A 62 11.38 -12.26 9.02
CA CYS A 62 11.11 -10.99 8.35
C CYS A 62 12.05 -9.87 8.78
N LYS A 63 12.61 -9.93 10.00
CA LYS A 63 13.65 -8.99 10.44
C LYS A 63 14.91 -9.09 9.58
N VAL A 64 15.18 -10.24 8.97
CA VAL A 64 16.31 -10.39 8.03
C VAL A 64 16.15 -9.49 6.80
N LEU A 65 14.91 -9.25 6.34
CA LEU A 65 14.63 -8.44 5.16
C LEU A 65 15.01 -6.96 5.36
N TRP A 66 15.14 -6.51 6.60
CA TRP A 66 15.55 -5.15 6.92
C TRP A 66 17.04 -4.94 6.66
N ARG A 67 17.81 -6.03 6.66
CA ARG A 67 19.24 -6.03 6.35
C ARG A 67 19.51 -6.29 4.87
N HIS A 68 18.47 -6.55 4.08
CA HIS A 68 18.62 -6.80 2.66
C HIS A 68 18.82 -5.49 1.89
N ARG A 69 19.44 -5.61 0.72
CA ARG A 69 19.57 -4.51 -0.21
C ARG A 69 18.32 -4.46 -1.07
N TRP A 70 17.62 -3.33 -1.02
CA TRP A 70 16.38 -3.11 -1.76
C TRP A 70 16.66 -2.41 -3.07
N PHE A 71 15.98 -2.83 -4.12
CA PHE A 71 16.18 -2.32 -5.47
C PHE A 71 14.84 -1.99 -6.10
N CYS A 72 14.82 -0.83 -6.75
CA CYS A 72 13.69 -0.29 -7.48
C CYS A 72 14.04 -0.37 -8.96
N ARG A 73 13.30 -1.18 -9.71
CA ARG A 73 13.44 -1.33 -11.15
C ARG A 73 12.27 -0.69 -11.87
N TRP A 74 12.56 0.39 -12.59
CA TRP A 74 11.55 1.11 -13.34
C TRP A 74 11.36 0.52 -14.73
N LYS A 75 10.11 0.48 -15.17
CA LYS A 75 9.74 0.22 -16.57
C LYS A 75 9.03 1.46 -17.10
N GLY A 76 9.56 2.02 -18.18
CA GLY A 76 9.01 3.18 -18.89
C GLY A 76 8.80 2.89 -20.38
N PHE A 77 8.21 3.85 -21.08
CA PHE A 77 8.10 3.82 -22.54
C PHE A 77 9.49 3.98 -23.18
N GLY A 78 10.02 2.91 -23.77
CA GLY A 78 11.15 2.96 -24.70
C GLY A 78 12.57 2.83 -24.12
N ASP A 79 12.77 2.64 -22.80
CA ASP A 79 14.11 2.70 -22.21
C ASP A 79 14.53 1.49 -21.34
N ARG A 80 15.85 1.35 -21.15
CA ARG A 80 16.51 0.26 -20.41
C ARG A 80 16.07 0.28 -18.94
N SER A 81 15.89 -0.89 -18.35
CA SER A 81 15.52 -0.97 -16.93
C SER A 81 16.67 -0.53 -16.04
N HIS A 82 16.49 0.54 -15.26
CA HIS A 82 17.46 1.01 -14.28
C HIS A 82 17.14 0.43 -12.90
N ASN A 83 18.14 -0.17 -12.26
CA ASN A 83 18.04 -0.58 -10.86
C ASN A 83 18.59 0.56 -10.00
N VAL A 84 17.73 1.13 -9.15
CA VAL A 84 18.15 2.12 -8.15
C VAL A 84 18.11 1.47 -6.78
N LEU A 85 19.11 1.75 -5.94
CA LEU A 85 19.10 1.29 -4.55
C LEU A 85 17.99 2.04 -3.81
N GLY A 86 17.07 1.29 -3.20
CA GLY A 86 16.02 1.85 -2.37
C GLY A 86 16.57 2.21 -0.98
N HIS A 87 16.16 3.36 -0.45
CA HIS A 87 16.45 3.71 0.94
C HIS A 87 15.36 3.17 1.85
N VAL A 88 15.73 2.46 2.92
CA VAL A 88 14.79 1.80 3.81
C VAL A 88 14.66 2.59 5.10
N THR A 89 13.44 2.99 5.43
CA THR A 89 13.10 3.53 6.75
C THR A 89 12.23 2.52 7.50
N TYR A 90 12.59 2.25 8.75
CA TYR A 90 11.88 1.35 9.64
C TYR A 90 11.05 2.13 10.65
N HIS A 91 9.77 1.75 10.77
CA HIS A 91 8.84 2.34 11.73
C HIS A 91 8.32 1.25 12.68
N PRO A 92 8.90 1.12 13.89
CA PRO A 92 8.34 0.24 14.92
C PRO A 92 7.01 0.80 15.41
N LYS A 93 6.03 -0.07 15.61
CA LYS A 93 4.80 0.28 16.35
C LYS A 93 4.56 -0.74 17.45
N ASP A 94 4.64 -0.28 18.69
CA ASP A 94 4.18 -1.05 19.83
C ASP A 94 2.72 -0.64 20.12
N GLY A 95 1.82 -1.61 20.12
CA GLY A 95 0.40 -1.39 20.43
C GLY A 95 -0.22 -2.56 21.19
N PRO A 96 -1.45 -2.42 21.67
CA PRO A 96 -2.16 -3.49 22.38
C PRO A 96 -2.35 -4.76 21.54
N GLU A 97 -2.31 -4.65 20.21
CA GLU A 97 -2.36 -5.78 19.26
C GLU A 97 -0.99 -6.45 19.03
N GLY A 98 0.08 -5.96 19.67
CA GLY A 98 1.45 -6.49 19.57
C GLY A 98 2.43 -5.57 18.86
N ARG A 99 3.62 -6.11 18.53
CA ARG A 99 4.70 -5.40 17.83
C ARG A 99 4.47 -5.44 16.32
N GLY A 100 3.94 -4.35 15.79
CA GLY A 100 3.84 -4.10 14.36
C GLY A 100 5.09 -3.43 13.79
N ALA A 101 5.22 -3.52 12.48
CA ALA A 101 6.31 -2.92 11.74
C ALA A 101 5.82 -2.47 10.36
N ALA A 102 6.22 -1.28 9.95
CA ALA A 102 6.14 -0.85 8.57
C ALA A 102 7.55 -0.58 8.05
N MET A 103 7.74 -0.85 6.76
CA MET A 103 8.94 -0.49 6.03
C MET A 103 8.55 0.42 4.89
N VAL A 104 9.28 1.52 4.75
CA VAL A 104 9.16 2.41 3.60
C VAL A 104 10.42 2.28 2.78
N VAL A 105 10.28 1.90 1.52
CA VAL A 105 11.38 1.90 0.55
C VAL A 105 11.23 3.10 -0.37
N GLN A 106 12.18 4.03 -0.28
CA GLN A 106 12.25 5.17 -1.17
C GLN A 106 12.90 4.75 -2.49
N CYS A 107 12.15 4.84 -3.57
CA CYS A 107 12.57 4.52 -4.93
C CYS A 107 12.71 5.81 -5.74
N PRO A 108 13.93 6.31 -5.99
CA PRO A 108 14.13 7.45 -6.89
C PRO A 108 13.52 7.13 -8.26
N THR A 109 12.73 8.06 -8.81
CA THR A 109 11.95 7.88 -10.04
C THR A 109 12.35 8.90 -11.10
N HIS A 110 12.02 8.61 -12.36
CA HIS A 110 12.09 9.57 -13.45
C HIS A 110 10.67 9.87 -13.96
N ASN A 111 10.45 11.09 -14.45
CA ASN A 111 9.11 11.62 -14.76
C ASN A 111 8.26 10.73 -15.68
N ALA A 112 8.87 9.90 -16.53
CA ALA A 112 8.19 9.07 -17.53
C ALA A 112 7.82 7.63 -17.10
N SER A 113 8.15 7.20 -15.87
CA SER A 113 7.93 5.80 -15.48
C SER A 113 6.52 5.54 -14.96
N SER A 114 5.83 4.56 -15.54
CA SER A 114 4.45 4.18 -15.18
C SER A 114 4.36 2.94 -14.28
N SER A 115 5.43 2.13 -14.22
CA SER A 115 5.44 0.90 -13.43
C SER A 115 6.78 0.67 -12.74
N LEU A 116 6.69 0.14 -11.52
CA LEU A 116 7.81 -0.17 -10.65
C LEU A 116 7.83 -1.67 -10.34
N GLU A 117 9.03 -2.24 -10.31
CA GLU A 117 9.30 -3.52 -9.66
C GLU A 117 10.20 -3.27 -8.46
N LEU A 118 9.77 -3.77 -7.30
CA LEU A 118 10.55 -3.73 -6.07
C LEU A 118 11.10 -5.13 -5.80
N PHE A 119 12.39 -5.24 -5.48
CA PHE A 119 12.95 -6.52 -5.03
C PHE A 119 14.06 -6.33 -3.98
N ALA A 120 14.24 -7.33 -3.13
CA ALA A 120 15.30 -7.36 -2.13
C ALA A 120 16.30 -8.47 -2.45
N LYS A 121 17.59 -8.21 -2.19
CA LYS A 121 18.67 -9.21 -2.24
C LYS A 121 19.30 -9.40 -0.87
N ASN A 122 19.56 -10.66 -0.51
CA ASN A 122 20.30 -11.01 0.71
C ASN A 122 21.81 -10.75 0.56
N ALA A 123 22.59 -11.07 1.59
CA ALA A 123 24.04 -10.89 1.60
C ALA A 123 24.78 -11.69 0.51
N SER A 124 24.25 -12.82 0.06
CA SER A 124 24.80 -13.61 -1.05
C SER A 124 24.35 -13.12 -2.44
N GLY A 125 23.57 -12.03 -2.50
CA GLY A 125 23.08 -11.45 -3.75
C GLY A 125 21.85 -12.15 -4.35
N GLN A 126 21.32 -13.19 -3.68
CA GLN A 126 20.11 -13.90 -4.10
C GLN A 126 18.86 -13.07 -3.81
N ARG A 127 17.88 -13.12 -4.73
CA ARG A 127 16.59 -12.45 -4.55
C ARG A 127 15.77 -13.18 -3.48
N SER A 128 15.36 -12.43 -2.47
CA SER A 128 14.61 -12.93 -1.31
C SER A 128 13.19 -12.37 -1.21
N TYR A 129 12.91 -11.31 -1.97
CA TYR A 129 11.61 -10.67 -2.07
C TYR A 129 11.46 -10.02 -3.43
N GLN A 130 10.25 -10.01 -3.99
CA GLN A 130 9.97 -9.34 -5.25
C GLN A 130 8.49 -9.04 -5.43
N VAL A 131 8.14 -7.78 -5.68
CA VAL A 131 6.83 -7.33 -6.17
C VAL A 131 7.03 -6.72 -7.54
N LYS A 132 6.25 -7.17 -8.52
CA LYS A 132 6.31 -6.68 -9.91
C LYS A 132 5.09 -5.82 -10.19
N HIS A 133 5.15 -5.03 -11.26
CA HIS A 133 3.99 -4.32 -11.82
C HIS A 133 3.31 -3.37 -10.84
N ILE A 134 4.03 -2.79 -9.88
CA ILE A 134 3.50 -1.77 -8.99
C ILE A 134 3.09 -0.58 -9.85
N PRO A 135 1.80 -0.23 -9.94
CA PRO A 135 1.34 0.88 -10.76
C PRO A 135 1.69 2.18 -10.03
N ILE A 136 2.38 3.10 -10.71
CA ILE A 136 2.69 4.42 -10.16
C ILE A 136 1.92 5.45 -10.98
N ARG A 137 0.85 6.00 -10.41
CA ARG A 137 0.06 7.03 -11.10
C ARG A 137 0.58 8.40 -10.76
N ALA A 138 0.60 9.26 -11.78
CA ALA A 138 1.07 10.62 -11.64
C ALA A 138 0.17 11.47 -10.74
N HIS A 139 -1.06 11.04 -10.39
CA HIS A 139 -2.03 11.79 -9.57
C HIS A 139 -2.16 11.32 -8.11
N ASP A 140 -1.47 10.24 -7.72
CA ASP A 140 -1.57 9.64 -6.37
C ASP A 140 -0.70 10.40 -5.33
N TYR A 141 -0.41 11.69 -5.55
CA TYR A 141 0.49 12.49 -4.72
C TYR A 141 -0.23 13.30 -3.63
N PHE A 142 0.49 13.54 -2.54
CA PHE A 142 0.17 14.58 -1.56
C PHE A 142 0.55 15.95 -2.13
N GLY A 143 -0.32 16.95 -2.04
CA GLY A 143 -0.02 18.27 -2.59
C GLY A 143 0.95 19.10 -1.73
N ARG A 144 1.16 18.71 -0.45
CA ARG A 144 1.86 19.51 0.57
C ARG A 144 2.46 18.62 1.66
N LYS A 145 3.45 19.15 2.39
CA LYS A 145 4.00 18.53 3.60
C LYS A 145 2.92 18.43 4.67
N VAL A 146 2.72 17.25 5.24
CA VAL A 146 1.74 17.00 6.31
C VAL A 146 2.39 17.13 7.68
N GLY A 147 1.72 17.82 8.61
CA GLY A 147 2.15 17.91 10.01
C GLY A 147 1.69 16.74 10.88
N LEU A 148 0.58 16.10 10.49
CA LEU A 148 -0.01 14.95 11.18
C LEU A 148 -0.67 14.03 10.14
N ALA A 149 -0.58 12.73 10.39
CA ALA A 149 -1.32 11.72 9.64
C ALA A 149 -1.93 10.71 10.63
N ALA A 150 -3.18 10.36 10.41
CA ALA A 150 -3.90 9.34 11.16
C ALA A 150 -4.56 8.37 10.18
N CYS A 151 -4.57 7.08 10.54
CA CYS A 151 -5.20 6.04 9.73
C CYS A 151 -6.30 5.36 10.55
N THR A 152 -7.44 5.12 9.91
CA THR A 152 -8.53 4.31 10.46
C THR A 152 -9.02 3.33 9.40
N MET A 153 -9.63 2.23 9.83
CA MET A 153 -10.28 1.26 8.96
C MET A 153 -11.77 1.26 9.25
N VAL A 154 -12.57 1.39 8.19
CA VAL A 154 -14.03 1.33 8.30
C VAL A 154 -14.50 0.05 7.63
N GLN A 155 -15.33 -0.72 8.31
CA GLN A 155 -15.90 -1.93 7.75
C GLN A 155 -17.13 -1.57 6.90
N ASN A 156 -17.30 -2.28 5.78
CA ASN A 156 -18.52 -2.17 4.98
C ASN A 156 -19.71 -2.77 5.74
N ARG A 157 -20.38 -1.93 6.53
CA ARG A 157 -21.59 -2.22 7.28
C ARG A 157 -22.73 -1.35 6.76
N SER A 158 -23.97 -1.74 7.07
CA SER A 158 -25.19 -1.05 6.59
C SER A 158 -25.22 0.43 6.93
N ASP A 159 -24.47 0.85 7.93
CA ASP A 159 -24.37 2.22 8.43
C ASP A 159 -23.26 3.06 7.78
N LEU A 160 -22.35 2.46 7.00
CA LEU A 160 -21.28 3.19 6.29
C LEU A 160 -21.86 4.33 5.44
N LYS A 161 -22.97 4.07 4.74
CA LYS A 161 -23.69 5.07 3.93
C LYS A 161 -24.18 6.26 4.77
N ALA A 162 -24.60 6.00 6.01
CA ALA A 162 -25.11 7.04 6.90
C ALA A 162 -23.98 7.86 7.55
N PHE A 163 -22.79 7.29 7.71
CA PHE A 163 -21.72 7.90 8.51
C PHE A 163 -20.53 8.43 7.73
N LEU A 164 -20.24 7.94 6.51
CA LEU A 164 -18.98 8.31 5.85
C LEU A 164 -18.85 9.82 5.58
N ALA A 165 -19.86 10.45 4.97
CA ALA A 165 -19.83 11.90 4.72
C ALA A 165 -19.87 12.71 6.03
N PRO A 166 -20.77 12.45 7.01
CA PRO A 166 -20.72 13.13 8.30
C PRO A 166 -19.40 12.96 9.05
N TRP A 167 -18.74 11.80 8.92
CA TRP A 167 -17.44 11.55 9.53
C TRP A 167 -16.34 12.42 8.90
N VAL A 168 -16.33 12.58 7.56
CA VAL A 168 -15.42 13.51 6.87
C VAL A 168 -15.66 14.93 7.38
N GLU A 169 -16.91 15.38 7.39
CA GLU A 169 -17.26 16.74 7.81
C GLU A 169 -16.89 17.05 9.27
N TYR A 170 -17.14 16.10 10.18
CA TYR A 170 -16.73 16.24 11.57
C TYR A 170 -15.22 16.45 11.70
N HIS A 171 -14.40 15.66 10.99
CA HIS A 171 -12.94 15.77 11.07
C HIS A 171 -12.42 17.03 10.36
N ARG A 172 -13.07 17.49 9.28
CA ARG A 172 -12.78 18.79 8.67
C ARG A 172 -12.98 19.93 9.66
N ALA A 173 -14.07 19.90 10.44
CA ALA A 173 -14.34 20.91 11.46
C ALA A 173 -13.26 20.91 12.58
N LEU A 174 -12.55 19.80 12.77
CA LEU A 174 -11.40 19.70 13.67
C LEU A 174 -10.06 20.10 13.02
N GLY A 175 -10.07 20.53 11.75
CA GLY A 175 -8.89 21.00 11.03
C GLY A 175 -8.19 19.95 10.16
N VAL A 176 -8.80 18.79 9.91
CA VAL A 176 -8.26 17.82 8.94
C VAL A 176 -8.44 18.36 7.52
N GLU A 177 -7.32 18.59 6.82
CA GLU A 177 -7.32 19.22 5.49
C GLU A 177 -7.54 18.22 4.34
N GLN A 178 -7.07 16.98 4.49
CA GLN A 178 -7.12 15.97 3.42
C GLN A 178 -7.42 14.58 3.97
N PHE A 179 -8.22 13.83 3.23
CA PHE A 179 -8.57 12.45 3.53
C PHE A 179 -8.13 11.54 2.39
N LEU A 180 -7.42 10.47 2.73
CA LEU A 180 -7.14 9.39 1.81
C LEU A 180 -8.02 8.20 2.15
N LEU A 181 -8.94 7.87 1.26
CA LEU A 181 -9.81 6.72 1.43
C LEU A 181 -9.32 5.59 0.53
N TYR A 182 -8.74 4.58 1.16
CA TYR A 182 -8.35 3.34 0.52
C TYR A 182 -9.60 2.48 0.33
N VAL A 183 -9.96 2.23 -0.93
CA VAL A 183 -11.18 1.49 -1.29
C VAL A 183 -10.82 0.38 -2.25
N GLU A 184 -11.32 -0.82 -2.00
CA GLU A 184 -11.20 -1.94 -2.92
C GLU A 184 -11.83 -1.59 -4.26
N GLU A 185 -11.22 -2.05 -5.36
CA GLU A 185 -11.60 -1.63 -6.71
C GLU A 185 -13.09 -1.90 -7.03
N GLU A 186 -13.65 -3.00 -6.56
CA GLU A 186 -15.07 -3.35 -6.76
C GLU A 186 -16.06 -2.44 -6.01
N HIS A 187 -15.58 -1.69 -5.00
CA HIS A 187 -16.39 -0.80 -4.17
C HIS A 187 -16.18 0.69 -4.50
N ILE A 188 -15.31 1.02 -5.46
CA ILE A 188 -14.92 2.41 -5.69
C ILE A 188 -16.09 3.29 -6.13
N ASP A 189 -16.97 2.80 -7.01
CA ASP A 189 -18.10 3.58 -7.52
C ASP A 189 -19.10 3.86 -6.41
N PHE A 190 -19.44 2.83 -5.62
CA PHE A 190 -20.30 2.97 -4.44
C PHE A 190 -19.78 4.01 -3.46
N VAL A 191 -18.48 3.96 -3.12
CA VAL A 191 -17.90 4.95 -2.20
C VAL A 191 -17.87 6.33 -2.86
N SER A 192 -17.54 6.42 -4.14
CA SER A 192 -17.48 7.68 -4.87
C SER A 192 -18.80 8.44 -4.80
N ASP A 193 -19.93 7.75 -4.97
CA ASP A 193 -21.27 8.35 -4.89
C ASP A 193 -21.56 8.95 -3.51
N LEU A 194 -21.12 8.30 -2.43
CA LEU A 194 -21.37 8.73 -1.05
C LEU A 194 -20.67 10.05 -0.69
N ILE A 195 -19.53 10.33 -1.32
CA ILE A 195 -18.66 11.45 -0.96
C ILE A 195 -18.32 12.35 -2.16
N HIS A 196 -19.12 12.29 -3.23
CA HIS A 196 -18.84 12.98 -4.49
C HIS A 196 -18.53 14.47 -4.31
N THR A 197 -19.21 15.17 -3.40
CA THR A 197 -18.93 16.58 -3.08
C THR A 197 -17.51 16.77 -2.55
N HIS A 198 -17.04 15.89 -1.67
CA HIS A 198 -15.70 15.94 -1.09
C HIS A 198 -14.62 15.48 -2.08
N LEU A 199 -14.99 14.69 -3.10
CA LEU A 199 -14.09 14.38 -4.21
C LEU A 199 -13.94 15.60 -5.12
N ALA A 200 -15.06 16.26 -5.44
CA ALA A 200 -15.09 17.42 -6.32
C ALA A 200 -14.33 18.62 -5.75
N ASP A 201 -14.40 18.85 -4.44
CA ASP A 201 -13.67 19.94 -3.77
C ASP A 201 -12.20 19.58 -3.43
N GLY A 202 -11.79 18.33 -3.70
CA GLY A 202 -10.43 17.84 -3.47
C GLY A 202 -10.08 17.52 -2.01
N THR A 203 -11.05 17.59 -1.09
CA THR A 203 -10.86 17.25 0.32
C THR A 203 -10.58 15.77 0.52
N VAL A 204 -11.27 14.92 -0.24
CA VAL A 204 -11.07 13.48 -0.22
C VAL A 204 -10.40 13.05 -1.53
N LYS A 205 -9.40 12.18 -1.42
CA LYS A 205 -8.85 11.42 -2.53
C LYS A 205 -9.13 9.95 -2.32
N LEU A 206 -9.69 9.30 -3.33
CA LEU A 206 -9.84 7.86 -3.35
C LEU A 206 -8.56 7.21 -3.85
N ILE A 207 -8.01 6.34 -3.02
CA ILE A 207 -6.88 5.50 -3.37
C ILE A 207 -7.44 4.13 -3.68
N ARG A 208 -7.22 3.67 -4.93
CA ARG A 208 -7.61 2.33 -5.35
C ARG A 208 -6.73 1.33 -4.61
N TRP A 209 -7.31 0.65 -3.64
CA TRP A 209 -6.58 -0.33 -2.87
C TRP A 209 -6.57 -1.66 -3.62
N TRP A 210 -5.39 -2.02 -4.13
CA TRP A 210 -5.18 -3.22 -4.93
C TRP A 210 -4.92 -4.41 -3.99
N PHE A 211 -6.00 -5.08 -3.55
CA PHE A 211 -5.89 -6.32 -2.79
C PHE A 211 -6.85 -7.43 -3.29
N PRO A 212 -6.98 -7.65 -4.60
CA PRO A 212 -8.11 -8.39 -5.18
C PRO A 212 -8.21 -9.86 -4.78
N GLN A 213 -7.13 -10.49 -4.28
CA GLN A 213 -7.16 -11.92 -3.93
C GLN A 213 -7.22 -12.22 -2.43
N GLN A 214 -6.93 -11.28 -1.52
CA GLN A 214 -6.96 -11.61 -0.09
C GLN A 214 -8.16 -11.04 0.65
N SER A 215 -8.72 -9.89 0.26
CA SER A 215 -10.01 -9.45 0.81
C SER A 215 -11.13 -10.42 0.43
N GLN A 216 -11.08 -10.97 -0.79
CA GLN A 216 -11.99 -12.00 -1.29
C GLN A 216 -11.77 -13.39 -0.65
N ARG A 217 -10.59 -13.65 -0.07
CA ARG A 217 -10.36 -14.81 0.82
C ARG A 217 -10.94 -14.53 2.20
N ARG A 218 -12.26 -14.28 2.26
CA ARG A 218 -13.10 -13.94 3.44
C ARG A 218 -12.93 -14.83 4.68
N ASP A 219 -12.06 -15.84 4.65
CA ASP A 219 -11.74 -16.77 5.73
C ASP A 219 -10.47 -16.41 6.54
N TRP A 220 -9.83 -15.27 6.32
CA TRP A 220 -8.61 -14.91 7.06
C TRP A 220 -8.79 -14.71 8.58
N ARG A 221 -10.04 -14.53 9.06
CA ARG A 221 -10.37 -14.42 10.50
C ARG A 221 -10.84 -15.72 11.15
N THR A 222 -11.34 -16.66 10.36
CA THR A 222 -11.94 -17.94 10.77
C THR A 222 -11.03 -19.14 10.56
N GLN A 223 -9.96 -18.90 9.81
CA GLN A 223 -8.66 -19.53 9.86
C GLN A 223 -8.15 -19.76 11.30
#